data_AF-A0A658NQ43-F1
#
_entry.id   AF-A0A658NQ43-F1
#
_cell.length_a   1.000
_cell.length_b   1.000
_cell.length_c   1.000
_cell.angle_alpha   90.00
_cell.angle_beta   90.00
_cell.angle_gamma   90.00
#
_symmetry.space_group_name_H-M   'P 1'
#
loop_
_entity.id
_entity.type
_entity.pdbx_description
1 polymer ?
#
loop_
_entity_poly.entity_id
_entity_poly.type
_entity_poly.pdbx_seq_one_letter_code
_entity_poly.pdbx_strand_id
1 'polypeptide(L)' 'VACLHDGVVADADLLDAGVIFGTGFAPFRGGPIAHIRSVGPDALVARLQALQATHGERFAPRPGWDNPVLREANP' A
#
# COMPACT_ATOMS: atom_id res chain seq x y z
N VAL A 1 3.43 -1.97 0.72
CA VAL A 1 4.44 -0.89 0.62
C VAL A 1 5.78 -1.30 1.22
N ALA A 2 5.88 -1.70 2.49
CA ALA A 2 7.15 -2.11 3.11
C ALA A 2 7.84 -3.29 2.38
N CYS A 3 7.12 -4.37 2.05
CA CYS A 3 7.71 -5.49 1.30
C CYS A 3 8.22 -5.10 -0.10
N LEU A 4 7.63 -4.10 -0.72
CA LEU A 4 8.09 -3.57 -2.01
C LEU A 4 9.33 -2.68 -1.82
N HIS A 5 9.33 -1.84 -0.77
CA HIS A 5 10.47 -1.02 -0.38
C HIS A 5 11.70 -1.86 -0.01
N ASP A 6 11.49 -2.95 0.73
CA ASP A 6 12.56 -3.83 1.20
C ASP A 6 13.04 -4.80 0.10
N GLY A 7 12.47 -4.73 -1.12
CA GLY A 7 12.82 -5.61 -2.23
C GLY A 7 12.43 -7.08 -2.02
N VAL A 8 11.55 -7.38 -1.07
CA VAL A 8 11.04 -8.74 -0.81
C VAL A 8 10.17 -9.22 -1.98
N VAL A 9 9.47 -8.29 -2.64
CA VAL A 9 8.73 -8.54 -3.88
C VAL A 9 9.33 -7.67 -4.98
N ALA A 10 9.51 -8.26 -6.16
CA ALA A 10 10.22 -7.62 -7.27
C ALA A 10 9.49 -6.41 -7.86
N ASP A 11 8.16 -6.44 -7.90
CA ASP A 11 7.34 -5.35 -8.46
C ASP A 11 5.94 -5.28 -7.81
N ALA A 12 5.21 -4.21 -8.14
CA ALA A 12 3.90 -3.90 -7.59
C ALA A 12 2.80 -4.87 -8.06
N ASP A 13 2.87 -5.35 -9.30
CA ASP A 13 1.85 -6.23 -9.88
C ASP A 13 1.90 -7.62 -9.24
N LEU A 14 3.12 -8.15 -9.03
CA LEU A 14 3.33 -9.40 -8.30
C LEU A 14 2.89 -9.28 -6.84
N LEU A 15 3.10 -8.12 -6.20
CA LEU A 15 2.62 -7.88 -4.84
C LEU A 15 1.09 -7.91 -4.81
N ASP A 16 0.44 -7.19 -5.73
CA ASP A 16 -1.01 -7.15 -5.81
C ASP A 16 -1.61 -8.53 -6.08
N ALA A 17 -1.08 -9.26 -7.06
CA ALA A 17 -1.49 -10.63 -7.35
C ALA A 17 -1.30 -11.55 -6.13
N GLY A 18 -0.13 -11.50 -5.48
CA GLY A 18 0.17 -12.33 -4.32
C GLY A 18 -0.79 -12.09 -3.14
N VAL A 19 -1.18 -10.84 -2.90
CA VAL A 19 -2.11 -10.50 -1.81
C VAL A 19 -3.56 -10.85 -2.18
N ILE A 20 -3.96 -10.70 -3.43
CA ILE A 20 -5.28 -11.15 -3.90
C ILE A 20 -5.43 -12.67 -3.74
N PHE A 21 -4.50 -13.44 -4.31
CA PHE A 21 -4.61 -14.90 -4.35
C PHE A 21 -4.18 -15.58 -3.05
N GLY A 22 -3.25 -14.99 -2.30
CA GLY A 22 -2.74 -15.57 -1.06
C GLY A 22 -3.61 -15.30 0.16
N THR A 23 -4.07 -14.05 0.33
CA THR A 23 -4.82 -13.65 1.55
C THR A 23 -6.30 -13.38 1.29
N GLY A 24 -6.75 -13.46 0.04
CA GLY A 24 -8.14 -13.19 -0.34
C GLY A 24 -8.49 -11.69 -0.36
N PHE A 25 -7.52 -10.81 -0.64
CA PHE A 25 -7.82 -9.38 -0.78
C PHE A 25 -8.80 -9.14 -1.93
N ALA A 26 -9.72 -8.20 -1.73
CA ALA A 26 -10.83 -7.90 -2.65
C ALA A 26 -10.35 -7.76 -4.12
N PRO A 27 -10.64 -8.73 -5.00
CA PRO A 27 -10.09 -8.75 -6.37
C PRO A 27 -10.53 -7.54 -7.20
N PHE A 28 -11.75 -7.05 -6.97
CA PHE A 28 -12.30 -5.88 -7.66
C PHE A 28 -11.59 -4.56 -7.35
N ARG A 29 -10.68 -4.53 -6.36
CA ARG A 29 -9.83 -3.37 -6.05
C ARG A 29 -8.47 -3.43 -6.75
N GLY A 30 -8.18 -4.48 -7.50
CA GLY A 30 -6.91 -4.67 -8.19
C GLY A 30 -5.71 -5.01 -7.29
N GLY A 31 -5.93 -5.13 -5.97
CA GLY A 31 -4.87 -5.37 -4.98
C GLY A 31 -4.59 -4.16 -4.10
N PRO A 32 -3.76 -4.30 -3.06
CA PRO A 32 -3.43 -3.20 -2.14
C PRO A 32 -2.74 -1.99 -2.80
N ILE A 33 -1.85 -2.16 -3.78
CA ILE A 33 -1.15 -1.06 -4.47
C ILE A 33 -2.12 -0.33 -5.41
N ALA A 34 -2.87 -1.06 -6.23
CA ALA A 34 -3.95 -0.49 -7.02
C ALA A 34 -4.97 0.28 -6.15
N HIS A 35 -5.32 -0.26 -4.98
CA HIS A 35 -6.18 0.43 -4.02
C HIS A 35 -5.55 1.72 -3.48
N ILE A 36 -4.25 1.71 -3.15
CA ILE A 36 -3.52 2.91 -2.73
C ILE A 36 -3.54 3.99 -3.81
N ARG A 37 -3.28 3.62 -5.08
CA ARG A 37 -3.34 4.54 -6.23
C ARG A 37 -4.74 5.15 -6.38
N SER A 38 -5.78 4.34 -6.22
CA SER A 38 -7.18 4.78 -6.34
C SER A 38 -7.62 5.75 -5.24
N VAL A 39 -7.19 5.53 -3.99
CA VAL A 39 -7.55 6.41 -2.86
C VAL A 39 -6.66 7.65 -2.80
N GLY A 40 -5.42 7.52 -3.27
CA GLY A 40 -4.37 8.51 -3.13
C GLY A 40 -3.43 8.17 -1.95
N PRO A 41 -2.11 8.02 -2.18
CA PRO A 41 -1.18 7.63 -1.13
C PRO A 41 -1.12 8.65 0.01
N ASP A 42 -1.20 9.95 -0.29
CA ASP A 42 -1.10 11.00 0.73
C ASP A 42 -2.31 11.00 1.69
N ALA A 43 -3.51 10.71 1.17
CA ALA A 43 -4.72 10.58 1.99
C ALA A 43 -4.62 9.38 2.95
N LEU A 44 -4.04 8.27 2.50
CA LEU A 44 -3.82 7.09 3.35
C LEU A 44 -2.74 7.33 4.41
N VAL A 45 -1.66 8.03 4.06
CA VAL A 45 -0.62 8.43 5.03
C VAL A 45 -1.21 9.34 6.11
N ALA A 46 -2.01 10.36 5.73
CA ALA A 46 -2.68 11.23 6.69
C ALA A 46 -3.61 10.44 7.63
N ARG A 47 -4.34 9.45 7.10
CA ARG A 47 -5.20 8.57 7.91
C ARG A 47 -4.39 7.69 8.87
N LEU A 48 -3.24 7.17 8.43
CA LEU A 48 -2.32 6.42 9.28
C LEU A 48 -1.75 7.29 10.41
N GLN A 49 -1.36 8.53 10.12
CA GLN A 49 -0.90 9.48 11.13
C GLN A 49 -1.99 9.79 12.18
N ALA A 50 -3.24 9.97 11.74
CA ALA A 50 -4.37 10.16 12.65
C ALA A 50 -4.61 8.92 13.56
N LEU A 51 -4.48 7.72 12.99
CA LEU A 51 -4.58 6.46 13.76
C LEU A 51 -3.40 6.28 14.70
N GLN A 52 -2.18 6.68 14.30
CA GLN A 52 -1.00 6.66 15.16
C GLN A 52 -1.19 7.57 16.36
N ALA A 53 -1.70 8.79 16.17
CA ALA A 53 -1.98 9.71 17.27
C ALA A 53 -2.98 9.12 18.28
N THR A 54 -3.99 8.39 17.80
CA THR A 54 -5.07 7.86 18.65
C THR A 54 -4.72 6.51 19.29
N HIS A 55 -3.96 5.68 18.60
CA HIS A 55 -3.77 4.27 18.95
C HIS A 55 -2.30 3.82 19.03
N GLY A 56 -1.36 4.74 18.89
CA GLY A 56 0.06 4.54 19.07
C GLY A 56 0.82 4.03 17.85
N GLU A 57 2.11 3.76 18.06
CA GLU A 57 3.13 3.48 17.03
C GLU A 57 2.82 2.36 16.05
N ARG A 58 1.92 1.41 16.39
CA ARG A 58 1.52 0.33 15.49
C ARG A 58 0.90 0.81 14.17
N PHE A 59 0.36 2.04 14.15
CA PHE A 59 -0.21 2.66 12.96
C PHE A 59 0.73 3.65 12.26
N ALA A 60 1.97 3.79 12.73
CA ALA A 60 2.94 4.65 12.09
C ALA A 60 3.13 4.26 10.61
N PRO A 61 3.12 5.22 9.67
CA PRO A 61 3.45 4.95 8.28
C PRO A 61 4.83 4.29 8.18
N ARG A 62 4.88 3.08 7.63
CA ARG A 62 6.13 2.34 7.42
C ARG A 62 6.88 2.86 6.18
N PRO A 63 8.21 2.70 6.08
CA PRO A 63 8.95 3.09 4.88
C PRO A 63 8.35 2.56 3.57
N GLY A 64 8.47 3.33 2.49
CA GLY A 64 7.97 2.98 1.15
C GLY A 64 6.75 3.76 0.65
N TRP A 65 6.13 4.64 1.45
CA TRP A 65 5.02 5.51 0.99
C TRP A 65 5.45 6.60 0.00
N ASP A 66 6.74 6.90 -0.05
CA ASP A 66 7.41 7.81 -0.98
C ASP A 66 7.72 7.16 -2.34
N ASN A 67 7.54 5.85 -2.48
CA ASN A 67 7.83 5.14 -3.72
C ASN A 67 6.97 5.68 -4.89
N PRO A 68 7.59 6.09 -6.02
CA PRO A 68 6.87 6.62 -7.19
C PRO A 68 5.79 5.69 -7.74
N VAL A 69 6.00 4.37 -7.62
CA VAL A 69 5.06 3.35 -8.08
C VAL A 69 3.67 3.51 -7.45
N LEU A 70 3.55 4.10 -6.26
CA LEU A 70 2.27 4.35 -5.59
C LEU A 70 1.49 5.52 -6.18
N ARG A 71 2.13 6.33 -7.03
CA ARG A 71 1.58 7.55 -7.65
C ARG A 71 1.42 7.41 -9.17
N GLU A 72 1.89 6.33 -9.75
CA GLU A 72 1.68 6.02 -11.15
C GLU A 72 0.18 5.85 -11.44
N ALA A 73 -0.28 6.46 -12.53
CA ALA A 73 -1.62 6.21 -13.04
C ALA A 73 -1.69 4.75 -13.48
N ASN A 74 -2.77 4.04 -13.10
CA ASN A 74 -3.00 2.69 -13.60
C ASN A 74 -3.16 2.78 -15.13
N PRO A 75 -2.44 1.95 -15.92
CA PRO A 75 -2.66 1.88 -17.36
C PRO A 75 -4.08 1.42 -17.71
#